data_AF-A0A8I2FZ96-F1
#
_entry.id   AF-A0A8I2FZ96-F1
#
_cell.length_a   1.000
_cell.length_b   1.000
_cell.length_c   1.000
_cell.angle_alpha   90.00
_cell.angle_beta   90.00
_cell.angle_gamma   90.00
#
_symmetry.space_group_name_H-M   'P 1'
#
loop_
_entity.id
_entity.type
_entity.pdbx_description
1 polymer ?
#
loop_
_entity_poly.entity_id
_entity_poly.type
_entity_poly.pdbx_seq_one_letter_code
_entity_poly.pdbx_strand_id
1 'polypeptide(L)'
;VCLPSYSLAQGVEVFTNLGIYGGQINDIAIHPSNPDKMFAGSYLGDGLLKTTNGGSKWRAVETNGVEPGQDEFKNHTVYAIKMAPGNPDIIWVAHKVWGEKSTDGGQTWTHIKNKTMQRNCQNCG
;
A
#
# COMPACT_ATOMS: atom_id res chain seq x y z
N VAL A 1 17.93 -44.96 -6.23
CA VAL A 1 17.92 -43.68 -7.00
C VAL A 1 18.18 -42.57 -6.00
N CYS A 2 19.41 -42.04 -5.95
CA CYS A 2 19.77 -40.91 -5.09
C CYS A 2 19.31 -39.62 -5.80
N LEU A 3 18.48 -38.82 -5.14
CA LEU A 3 18.16 -37.47 -5.61
C LEU A 3 19.37 -36.56 -5.36
N PRO A 4 19.68 -35.60 -6.26
CA PRO A 4 20.80 -34.71 -6.07
C PRO A 4 20.54 -33.78 -4.88
N SER A 5 21.55 -33.63 -4.01
CA SER A 5 21.57 -32.62 -2.97
C SER A 5 21.77 -31.24 -3.59
N TYR A 6 20.76 -30.38 -3.53
CA TYR A 6 20.92 -28.97 -3.84
C TYR A 6 21.87 -28.36 -2.80
N SER A 7 23.03 -27.85 -3.25
CA SER A 7 23.90 -27.07 -2.37
C SER A 7 23.24 -25.73 -2.10
N LEU A 8 22.71 -25.54 -0.90
CA LEU A 8 22.28 -24.23 -0.41
C LEU A 8 23.52 -23.40 -0.07
N ALA A 9 24.15 -22.84 -1.10
CA ALA A 9 24.99 -21.66 -0.92
C ALA A 9 24.07 -20.43 -1.03
N GLN A 10 23.08 -20.33 -0.14
CA GLN A 10 22.38 -19.06 0.07
C GLN A 10 23.31 -18.23 0.94
N GLY A 11 23.93 -17.21 0.34
CA GLY A 11 24.69 -16.20 1.08
C GLY A 11 23.85 -15.65 2.24
N VAL A 12 24.51 -15.20 3.30
CA VAL A 12 23.85 -14.62 4.47
C VAL A 12 22.87 -13.54 4.00
N GLU A 13 21.58 -13.78 4.20
CA GLU A 13 20.54 -12.79 3.92
C GLU A 13 20.63 -11.70 4.98
N VAL A 14 21.11 -10.52 4.59
CA VAL A 14 21.23 -9.36 5.48
C VAL A 14 19.97 -8.52 5.36
N PHE A 15 19.18 -8.48 6.42
CA PHE A 15 18.06 -7.55 6.52
C PHE A 15 18.59 -6.14 6.72
N THR A 16 18.24 -5.23 5.80
CA THR A 16 18.59 -3.81 5.87
C THR A 16 17.34 -2.96 6.04
N ASN A 17 17.47 -1.83 6.74
CA ASN A 17 16.36 -0.89 6.87
C ASN A 17 16.12 -0.18 5.54
N LEU A 18 14.88 -0.22 5.04
CA LEU A 18 14.50 0.30 3.72
C LEU A 18 13.98 1.74 3.75
N GLY A 19 14.18 2.46 4.85
CA GLY A 19 13.77 3.84 5.01
C GLY A 19 12.27 4.05 5.23
N ILE A 20 11.55 3.00 5.64
CA ILE A 20 10.16 3.12 6.10
C ILE A 20 10.19 3.59 7.55
N TYR A 21 10.29 4.91 7.74
CA TYR A 21 10.37 5.53 9.05
C TYR A 21 8.96 5.87 9.57
N GLY A 22 8.23 4.85 10.03
CA GLY A 22 6.86 5.03 10.53
C GLY A 22 6.45 4.08 11.65
N GLY A 23 7.38 3.25 12.15
CA GLY A 23 7.07 2.22 13.14
C GLY A 23 6.44 0.98 12.50
N GLN A 24 5.27 0.57 12.99
CA GLN A 24 4.59 -0.67 12.58
C GLN A 24 3.97 -0.54 11.18
N ILE A 25 4.15 -1.56 10.34
CA ILE A 25 3.49 -1.71 9.03
C ILE A 25 2.34 -2.70 9.18
N ASN A 26 1.13 -2.28 8.81
CA ASN A 26 -0.10 -3.05 8.95
C ASN A 26 -0.44 -3.86 7.70
N ASP A 27 -0.15 -3.33 6.51
CA ASP A 27 -0.46 -4.00 5.24
C ASP A 27 0.53 -3.60 4.15
N ILE A 28 0.71 -4.48 3.17
CA ILE A 28 1.47 -4.23 1.95
C ILE A 28 0.66 -4.72 0.75
N ALA A 29 0.55 -3.89 -0.29
CA ALA A 29 -0.10 -4.23 -1.54
C ALA A 29 0.93 -4.19 -2.68
N ILE A 30 1.06 -5.28 -3.40
CA ILE A 30 2.00 -5.45 -4.52
C ILE A 30 1.20 -5.44 -5.82
N HIS A 31 1.65 -4.66 -6.80
CA HIS A 31 0.99 -4.62 -8.09
C HIS A 31 1.13 -5.97 -8.82
N PRO A 32 0.04 -6.57 -9.31
CA PRO A 32 -0.02 -7.99 -9.71
C PRO A 32 0.89 -8.35 -10.88
N SER A 33 1.13 -7.42 -11.80
CA SER A 33 2.00 -7.62 -12.97
C SER A 33 3.30 -6.82 -12.93
N ASN A 34 3.52 -6.02 -11.89
CA ASN A 34 4.71 -5.17 -11.77
C ASN A 34 5.14 -5.05 -10.30
N PRO A 35 5.92 -6.01 -9.78
CA PRO A 35 6.32 -6.02 -8.37
C PRO A 35 7.20 -4.83 -7.96
N ASP A 36 7.69 -4.02 -8.91
CA ASP A 36 8.40 -2.78 -8.56
C ASP A 36 7.46 -1.73 -7.96
N LYS A 37 6.17 -1.79 -8.29
CA LYS A 37 5.13 -0.90 -7.78
C LYS A 37 4.43 -1.53 -6.58
N MET A 38 4.63 -0.94 -5.40
CA MET A 38 3.99 -1.41 -4.17
C MET A 38 3.57 -0.25 -3.28
N PHE A 39 2.64 -0.52 -2.39
CA PHE A 39 2.21 0.37 -1.32
C PHE A 39 2.32 -0.32 0.03
N ALA A 40 2.70 0.43 1.06
CA ALA A 40 2.79 -0.04 2.43
C ALA A 40 2.03 0.91 3.35
N GLY A 41 1.22 0.36 4.25
CA GLY A 41 0.40 1.12 5.19
C GLY A 41 0.99 1.05 6.59
N SER A 42 1.25 2.19 7.21
CA SER A 42 1.84 2.29 8.55
C SER A 42 0.82 2.65 9.63
N TYR A 43 1.20 2.34 10.88
CA TYR A 43 0.56 2.87 12.06
C TYR A 43 1.05 4.29 12.33
N LEU A 44 0.29 5.28 11.86
CA LEU A 44 0.63 6.72 11.95
C LEU A 44 1.91 7.04 11.14
N GLY A 45 2.55 8.17 11.43
CA GLY A 45 3.74 8.64 10.70
C GLY A 45 3.37 9.13 9.30
N ASP A 46 4.00 8.59 8.27
CA ASP A 46 3.68 8.93 6.88
C ASP A 46 2.39 8.26 6.36
N GLY A 47 1.82 7.31 7.11
CA GLY A 47 0.55 6.66 6.83
C GLY A 47 0.58 5.70 5.65
N LEU A 48 0.69 6.23 4.42
CA LEU A 48 0.78 5.47 3.19
C LEU A 48 2.12 5.76 2.51
N LEU A 49 2.90 4.72 2.26
CA LEU A 49 4.15 4.79 1.52
C LEU A 49 4.02 4.05 0.20
N LYS A 50 4.74 4.52 -0.81
CA LYS A 50 4.85 3.86 -2.12
C LYS A 50 6.29 3.64 -2.53
N THR A 51 6.48 2.64 -3.38
CA THR A 51 7.73 2.37 -4.08
C THR A 51 7.46 2.10 -5.56
N THR A 52 8.46 2.37 -6.37
CA THR A 52 8.48 2.09 -7.82
C THR A 52 9.77 1.37 -8.22
N ASN A 53 10.49 0.78 -7.27
CA ASN A 53 11.79 0.14 -7.45
C ASN A 53 11.95 -1.11 -6.58
N GLY A 54 10.87 -1.87 -6.45
CA GLY A 54 10.88 -3.17 -5.79
C GLY A 54 11.12 -3.10 -4.28
N GLY A 55 10.80 -1.96 -3.66
CA GLY A 55 10.97 -1.76 -2.22
C GLY A 55 12.36 -1.31 -1.81
N SER A 56 13.27 -1.06 -2.76
CA SER A 56 14.61 -0.54 -2.46
C SER A 56 14.56 0.87 -1.85
N LYS A 57 13.56 1.67 -2.22
CA LYS A 57 13.27 2.98 -1.61
C LYS A 57 11.77 3.19 -1.52
N TRP A 58 11.35 3.82 -0.42
CA TRP A 58 9.96 4.18 -0.16
C TRP A 58 9.81 5.69 -0.03
N ARG A 59 8.65 6.21 -0.41
CA ARG A 59 8.29 7.63 -0.27
C ARG A 59 6.87 7.72 0.26
N ALA A 60 6.63 8.70 1.13
CA ALA A 60 5.28 9.04 1.56
C ALA A 60 4.40 9.39 0.33
N VAL A 61 3.14 8.97 0.38
CA VAL A 61 2.10 9.46 -0.53
C VAL A 61 1.59 10.76 0.07
N GLU A 62 1.70 11.84 -0.69
CA GLU A 62 1.23 13.15 -0.28
C GLU A 62 -0.10 13.47 -0.98
N THR A 63 -1.05 14.04 -0.24
CA THR A 63 -2.33 14.50 -0.78
C THR A 63 -2.62 15.94 -0.40
N ASN A 64 -3.41 16.62 -1.24
CA ASN A 64 -4.05 17.88 -0.87
C ASN A 64 -5.38 17.50 -0.20
N GLY A 65 -5.35 17.13 1.07
CA GLY A 65 -6.51 16.61 1.80
C GLY A 65 -7.76 17.48 1.71
N VAL A 66 -8.88 16.96 2.20
CA VAL A 66 -10.20 17.60 2.13
C VAL A 66 -10.18 18.97 2.83
N GLU A 67 -9.33 19.14 3.84
CA GLU A 67 -9.10 20.42 4.52
C GLU A 67 -7.78 21.06 4.05
N PRO A 68 -7.74 22.40 3.84
CA PRO A 68 -6.53 23.09 3.43
C PRO A 68 -5.36 22.86 4.38
N GLY A 69 -4.25 22.36 3.83
CA GLY A 69 -3.02 22.10 4.59
C GLY A 69 -3.02 20.76 5.35
N GLN A 70 -4.02 19.91 5.16
CA GLN A 70 -4.04 18.54 5.70
C GLN A 70 -3.66 17.52 4.62
N ASP A 71 -3.12 16.40 5.07
CA ASP A 71 -2.81 15.23 4.26
C ASP A 71 -3.65 14.05 4.78
N GLU A 72 -4.29 13.30 3.88
CA GLU A 72 -5.22 12.22 4.26
C GLU A 72 -4.53 11.01 4.89
N PHE A 73 -3.24 10.83 4.62
CA PHE A 73 -2.46 9.68 5.09
C PHE A 73 -1.56 10.04 6.26
N LYS A 74 -0.92 11.21 6.22
CA LYS A 74 0.03 11.63 7.25
C LYS A 74 -0.62 11.69 8.62
N ASN A 75 0.05 11.13 9.61
CA ASN A 75 -0.42 10.94 10.99
C ASN A 75 -1.74 10.17 11.11
N HIS A 76 -2.15 9.44 10.07
CA HIS A 76 -3.32 8.59 10.08
C HIS A 76 -2.93 7.13 9.88
N THR A 77 -3.55 6.24 10.66
CA THR A 77 -3.30 4.80 10.55
C THR A 77 -3.94 4.26 9.27
N VAL A 78 -3.14 3.58 8.46
CA VAL A 78 -3.60 2.77 7.34
C VAL A 78 -3.72 1.33 7.80
N TYR A 79 -4.92 0.76 7.72
CA TYR A 79 -5.21 -0.61 8.17
C TYR A 79 -5.17 -1.63 7.04
N ALA A 80 -5.59 -1.25 5.84
CA ALA A 80 -5.63 -2.15 4.69
C ALA A 80 -5.46 -1.39 3.38
N ILE A 81 -4.80 -2.03 2.42
CA ILE A 81 -4.58 -1.53 1.06
C ILE A 81 -4.94 -2.66 0.09
N LYS A 82 -5.80 -2.39 -0.90
CA LYS A 82 -6.19 -3.39 -1.91
C LYS A 82 -6.24 -2.76 -3.29
N MET A 83 -5.66 -3.45 -4.28
CA MET A 83 -5.76 -3.12 -5.70
C MET A 83 -6.83 -3.99 -6.35
N ALA A 84 -7.59 -3.45 -7.30
CA ALA A 84 -8.59 -4.25 -8.01
C ALA A 84 -7.91 -5.31 -8.90
N PRO A 85 -8.34 -6.59 -8.87
CA PRO A 85 -7.71 -7.66 -9.66
C PRO A 85 -7.75 -7.42 -11.18
N GLY A 86 -8.82 -6.80 -11.70
CA GLY A 86 -8.99 -6.53 -13.12
C GLY A 86 -8.42 -5.18 -13.59
N ASN A 87 -8.14 -4.26 -12.66
CA ASN A 87 -7.52 -2.97 -12.96
C ASN A 87 -6.74 -2.47 -11.73
N PRO A 88 -5.41 -2.75 -11.66
CA PRO A 88 -4.62 -2.38 -10.50
C PRO A 88 -4.39 -0.87 -10.34
N ASP A 89 -4.80 -0.03 -11.29
CA ASP A 89 -4.84 1.42 -11.10
C ASP A 89 -5.96 1.84 -10.14
N ILE A 90 -6.95 0.97 -9.90
CA ILE A 90 -7.98 1.17 -8.89
C ILE A 90 -7.47 0.61 -7.57
N ILE A 91 -7.28 1.51 -6.60
CA ILE A 91 -6.71 1.19 -5.28
C ILE A 91 -7.63 1.74 -4.20
N TRP A 92 -7.87 0.93 -3.17
CA TRP A 92 -8.56 1.34 -1.95
C TRP A 92 -7.63 1.26 -0.75
N VAL A 93 -7.71 2.29 0.09
CA VAL A 93 -6.99 2.37 1.36
C VAL A 93 -8.01 2.60 2.47
N ALA A 94 -7.93 1.81 3.53
CA ALA A 94 -8.85 1.90 4.66
C ALA A 94 -8.17 2.50 5.89
N HIS A 95 -8.79 3.55 6.42
CA HIS A 95 -8.50 4.13 7.72
C HIS A 95 -9.51 3.65 8.76
N LYS A 96 -9.43 4.19 9.99
CA LYS A 96 -10.34 3.79 11.08
C LYS A 96 -11.81 4.10 10.77
N VAL A 97 -12.10 5.26 10.20
CA VAL A 97 -13.48 5.76 10.02
C VAL A 97 -13.80 6.28 8.61
N TRP A 98 -12.80 6.36 7.72
CA TRP A 98 -12.96 6.70 6.30
C TRP A 98 -12.09 5.75 5.45
N GLY A 99 -12.21 5.88 4.13
CA GLY A 99 -11.31 5.25 3.18
C GLY A 99 -10.95 6.19 2.06
N GLU A 100 -9.90 5.88 1.33
CA GLU A 100 -9.44 6.62 0.16
C GLU A 100 -9.50 5.71 -1.07
N LYS A 101 -9.87 6.27 -2.23
CA LYS A 101 -9.84 5.57 -3.51
C LYS A 101 -8.98 6.32 -4.52
N SER A 102 -8.11 5.59 -5.19
CA SER A 102 -7.44 6.03 -6.41
C SER A 102 -7.99 5.28 -7.62
N THR A 103 -7.97 5.91 -8.79
CA THR A 103 -8.28 5.31 -10.09
C THR A 103 -7.17 5.52 -11.12
N ASP A 104 -6.01 6.00 -10.68
CA ASP A 104 -4.86 6.37 -11.51
C ASP A 104 -3.53 5.80 -10.97
N GLY A 105 -3.61 4.69 -10.24
CA GLY A 105 -2.44 4.00 -9.70
C GLY A 105 -1.81 4.70 -8.50
N GLY A 106 -2.61 5.45 -7.74
CA GLY A 106 -2.19 6.15 -6.52
C GLY A 106 -1.47 7.47 -6.79
N GLN A 107 -1.76 8.13 -7.91
CA GLN A 107 -1.31 9.49 -8.19
C GLN A 107 -2.24 10.50 -7.54
N THR A 108 -3.55 10.29 -7.63
CA THR A 108 -4.58 11.07 -6.95
C THR A 108 -5.52 10.17 -6.15
N TRP A 109 -6.12 10.75 -5.12
CA TRP A 109 -6.96 10.06 -4.15
C TRP A 109 -8.25 10.83 -3.90
N THR A 110 -9.35 10.09 -3.77
CA THR A 110 -10.67 10.61 -3.46
C THR A 110 -11.15 10.06 -2.14
N HIS A 111 -11.49 10.96 -1.22
CA HIS A 111 -11.98 10.63 0.10
C HIS A 111 -13.37 9.98 0.04
N ILE A 112 -13.50 8.80 0.63
CA ILE A 112 -14.74 8.02 0.74
C ILE A 112 -15.29 8.16 2.15
N LYS A 113 -16.39 8.93 2.27
CA LYS A 113 -17.11 9.08 3.54
C LYS A 113 -17.79 7.77 3.94
N ASN A 114 -17.91 7.53 5.25
CA ASN A 114 -18.47 6.31 5.86
C ASN A 114 -19.87 5.93 5.32
N LYS A 115 -20.70 6.89 4.87
CA LYS A 115 -22.02 6.59 4.26
C LYS A 115 -21.96 5.86 2.91
N THR A 116 -20.82 5.87 2.22
CA THR A 116 -20.64 5.28 0.88
C THR A 116 -19.79 4.01 0.85
N MET A 117 -19.21 3.58 1.98
CA MET A 117 -18.50 2.30 2.06
C MET A 117 -19.52 1.15 2.15
N GLN A 118 -20.13 0.80 1.01
CA GLN A 118 -20.96 -0.40 0.91
C GLN A 118 -20.07 -1.64 1.08
N ARG A 119 -20.30 -2.38 2.17
CA ARG A 119 -19.69 -3.71 2.42
C ARG A 119 -20.08 -4.77 1.37
N ASN A 120 -21.04 -4.48 0.50
CA ASN A 120 -21.59 -5.44 -0.45
C ASN A 120 -21.32 -4.99 -1.90
N CYS A 121 -20.34 -5.60 -2.57
CA CYS A 121 -20.27 -5.63 -4.04
C CYS A 121 -21.48 -6.44 -4.52
N GLN A 122 -22.58 -5.79 -4.87
CA GLN A 122 -23.75 -6.47 -5.46
C GLN A 122 -23.85 -6.27 -6.99
N ASN A 123 -23.03 -5.40 -7.59
CA ASN A 123 -22.99 -5.16 -9.05
C ASN A 123 -21.59 -4.74 -9.50
N CYS A 124 -20.64 -5.65 -9.34
CA CYS A 124 -19.28 -5.48 -9.85
C CYS A 124 -19.26 -6.26 -11.17
N GLY A 125 -19.63 -5.56 -12.25
CA GLY A 125 -19.69 -6.08 -13.62
C GLY A 125 -18.32 -6.34 -14.20
#